data_AF-A0A4V1UBC4-F1
#
_entry.id   AF-A0A4V1UBC4-F1
#
_cell.length_a   1.000
_cell.length_b   1.000
_cell.length_c   1.000
_cell.angle_alpha   90.00
_cell.angle_beta   90.00
_cell.angle_gamma   90.00
#
_symmetry.space_group_name_H-M   'P 1'
#
loop_
_entity.id
_entity.type
_entity.pdbx_description
1 polymer ?
#
loop_
_entity_poly.entity_id
_entity_poly.type
_entity_poly.pdbx_seq_one_letter_code
_entity_poly.pdbx_strand_id
1 'polypeptide(L)'
;MKANWFKYALILVALGFFAQDSQAQRRRRNREETGNNTSAPTQQNNNTSAPTNFNAYGNLPIEVDSSSAGSGTGGGKSMRPDNAFGFKDSILNDRIPLTYEFLRLDDALYAEKVWRELDLREKMNQTFTYKGTEDNGDQQFISILLKAVQDGKVTAFEDERFTTPLSLDEVNKRASGGSNDTIPITDINDMSKVVKLKVVKKAFNPEDIKKLRIKEEWIFDRETSRMM
;
A
#
# COMPACT_ATOMS: atom_id res chain seq x y z
N MET A 1 34.16 42.70 3.04
CA MET A 1 34.65 41.82 4.12
C MET A 1 33.64 41.60 5.27
N LYS A 2 32.32 41.51 5.00
CA LYS A 2 31.30 41.34 6.07
C LYS A 2 30.44 40.07 5.95
N ALA A 3 30.53 39.33 4.85
CA ALA A 3 29.72 38.12 4.61
C ALA A 3 30.34 36.81 5.11
N ASN A 4 31.66 36.77 5.36
CA ASN A 4 32.34 35.55 5.80
C ASN A 4 32.26 35.35 7.32
N TRP A 5 32.05 36.43 8.09
CA TRP A 5 31.88 36.36 9.55
C TRP A 5 30.64 35.55 9.94
N PHE A 6 29.53 35.73 9.22
CA PHE A 6 28.28 35.03 9.50
C PHE A 6 28.39 33.52 9.30
N LYS A 7 29.20 33.07 8.34
CA LYS A 7 29.44 31.64 8.08
C LYS A 7 30.25 30.99 9.20
N TYR A 8 31.26 31.67 9.72
CA TYR A 8 32.04 31.18 10.86
C TYR A 8 31.25 31.20 12.18
N ALA A 9 30.36 32.20 12.37
CA ALA A 9 29.45 32.24 13.51
C ALA A 9 28.46 31.06 13.49
N LEU A 10 27.95 30.68 12.32
CA LEU A 10 27.01 29.56 12.17
C LEU A 10 27.69 28.20 12.38
N ILE A 11 28.96 28.05 11.99
CA ILE A 11 29.78 26.85 12.27
C ILE A 11 30.09 26.72 13.77
N LEU A 12 30.32 27.82 14.49
CA LEU A 12 30.54 27.80 15.94
C LEU A 12 29.29 27.44 16.74
N VAL A 13 28.10 27.87 16.28
CA VAL A 13 26.83 27.47 16.91
C VAL A 13 26.51 25.98 16.64
N ALA A 14 26.86 25.46 15.46
CA ALA A 14 26.67 24.05 15.13
C ALA A 14 27.61 23.10 15.93
N LEU A 15 28.82 23.55 16.28
CA LEU A 15 29.74 22.79 17.14
C LEU A 15 29.32 22.78 18.63
N GLY A 16 28.55 23.78 19.09
CA GLY A 16 28.07 23.86 20.47
C GLY A 16 26.95 22.87 20.81
N PHE A 17 26.24 22.32 19.82
CA PHE A 17 25.16 21.34 20.04
C PHE A 17 25.62 19.88 20.11
N PHE A 18 26.89 19.57 19.80
CA PHE A 18 27.42 18.20 19.78
C PHE A 18 28.22 17.79 21.03
N ALA A 19 28.23 18.60 22.09
CA ALA A 19 28.98 18.31 23.32
C ALA A 19 28.11 18.41 24.58
N GLN A 20 27.13 17.50 24.73
CA GLN A 20 26.52 17.21 26.02
C GLN A 20 26.24 15.71 26.17
N ASP A 21 27.31 14.94 26.43
CA ASP A 21 27.19 13.74 27.26
C ASP A 21 27.75 14.08 28.64
N SER A 22 26.85 14.35 29.59
CA SER A 22 27.19 14.57 30.99
C SER A 22 27.23 13.21 31.71
N GLN A 23 28.42 12.61 31.78
CA GLN A 23 28.63 11.47 32.68
C GLN A 23 28.73 11.96 34.13
N ALA A 24 27.66 11.73 34.89
CA ALA A 24 27.63 11.98 36.33
C ALA A 24 28.46 10.92 37.09
N GLN A 25 29.72 11.23 37.40
CA GLN A 25 30.52 10.43 38.33
C GLN A 25 30.02 10.65 39.77
N ARG A 26 29.36 9.63 40.34
CA ARG A 26 29.06 9.59 41.77
C ARG A 26 30.36 9.48 42.58
N ARG A 27 30.58 10.47 43.46
CA ARG A 27 31.65 10.50 44.46
C ARG A 27 31.51 9.32 45.42
N ARG A 28 32.45 8.38 45.41
CA ARG A 28 32.54 7.30 46.40
C ARG A 28 32.98 7.89 47.74
N ARG A 29 32.23 7.57 48.79
CA ARG A 29 32.59 7.80 50.19
C ARG A 29 33.53 6.66 50.59
N ASN A 30 34.78 6.97 50.96
CA ASN A 30 35.66 5.98 51.57
C ASN A 30 35.08 5.60 52.95
N ARG A 31 34.80 4.32 53.13
CA ARG A 31 34.58 3.69 54.43
C ARG A 31 35.86 2.90 54.71
N GLU A 32 36.49 3.20 55.85
CA GLU A 32 37.65 2.47 56.36
C GLU A 32 37.31 0.99 56.59
N GLU A 33 38.24 0.13 56.19
CA GLU A 33 38.21 -1.31 56.36
C GLU A 33 38.77 -1.69 57.74
N THR A 34 38.05 -2.56 58.45
CA THR A 34 38.62 -3.39 59.51
C THR A 34 38.07 -4.81 59.38
N GLY A 35 38.97 -5.79 59.22
CA GLY A 35 38.76 -7.16 59.70
C GLY A 35 38.62 -8.26 58.65
N ASN A 36 39.69 -9.05 58.51
CA ASN A 36 39.82 -10.29 57.75
C ASN A 36 38.68 -11.31 57.95
N ASN A 37 38.33 -12.06 56.90
CA ASN A 37 38.53 -13.51 56.85
C ASN A 37 38.15 -14.13 55.49
N THR A 38 39.10 -14.91 54.97
CA THR A 38 39.11 -15.93 53.90
C THR A 38 37.76 -16.46 53.34
N SER A 39 37.60 -16.41 52.01
CA SER A 39 37.21 -17.55 51.12
C SER A 39 37.19 -17.11 49.64
N ALA A 40 37.48 -18.06 48.73
CA ALA A 40 37.75 -17.89 47.30
C ALA A 40 36.68 -17.11 46.47
N PRO A 41 37.05 -16.48 45.33
CA PRO A 41 36.08 -15.77 44.50
C PRO A 41 35.28 -16.74 43.62
N THR A 42 34.01 -16.98 43.96
CA THR A 42 33.02 -17.36 42.95
C THR A 42 32.54 -16.11 42.24
N GLN A 43 32.90 -15.97 40.96
CA GLN A 43 32.34 -14.94 40.09
C GLN A 43 30.85 -15.24 39.87
N GLN A 44 29.97 -14.44 40.49
CA GLN A 44 28.58 -14.38 40.09
C GLN A 44 28.47 -13.44 38.90
N ASN A 45 28.45 -14.03 37.70
CA ASN A 45 28.23 -13.31 36.46
C ASN A 45 26.76 -12.86 36.42
N ASN A 46 26.49 -11.60 36.78
CA ASN A 46 25.19 -10.99 36.56
C ASN A 46 25.02 -10.73 35.07
N ASN A 47 24.58 -11.78 34.37
CA ASN A 47 24.25 -11.69 32.97
C ASN A 47 22.92 -10.92 32.82
N THR A 48 22.98 -9.64 32.51
CA THR A 48 21.82 -8.80 32.15
C THR A 48 21.48 -8.89 30.65
N SER A 49 21.96 -9.90 29.93
CA SER A 49 21.47 -10.15 28.57
C SER A 49 20.04 -10.70 28.63
N ALA A 50 19.10 -10.00 27.98
CA ALA A 50 17.74 -10.50 27.76
C ALA A 50 17.80 -11.92 27.14
N PRO A 51 16.99 -12.88 27.59
CA PRO A 51 17.03 -14.24 27.06
C PRO A 51 16.73 -14.21 25.56
N THR A 52 17.56 -14.89 24.77
CA THR A 52 17.55 -14.91 23.30
C THR A 52 16.28 -15.52 22.68
N ASN A 53 15.29 -15.89 23.49
CA ASN A 53 13.99 -16.42 23.09
C ASN A 53 12.83 -15.80 23.91
N PHE A 54 12.92 -14.53 24.31
CA PHE A 54 11.77 -13.83 24.88
C PHE A 54 10.78 -13.45 23.77
N ASN A 55 9.78 -14.29 23.52
CA ASN A 55 8.60 -13.91 22.77
C ASN A 55 7.52 -13.48 23.77
N ALA A 56 7.27 -12.17 23.91
CA ALA A 56 6.24 -11.62 24.79
C ALA A 56 4.83 -12.13 24.47
N TYR A 57 4.63 -12.71 23.28
CA TYR A 57 3.38 -13.25 22.77
C TYR A 57 3.46 -14.75 22.45
N GLY A 58 4.47 -15.45 23.00
CA GLY A 58 4.66 -16.88 22.76
C GLY A 58 3.42 -17.71 23.11
N ASN A 59 2.92 -18.45 22.13
CA ASN A 59 1.78 -19.38 22.20
C ASN A 59 0.36 -18.77 22.28
N LEU A 60 0.15 -17.51 21.89
CA LEU A 60 -1.21 -17.02 21.68
C LEU A 60 -1.77 -17.55 20.35
N PRO A 61 -3.02 -18.05 20.31
CA PRO A 61 -3.64 -18.51 19.07
C PRO A 61 -3.78 -17.33 18.09
N ILE A 62 -3.24 -17.48 16.89
CA ILE A 62 -3.39 -16.50 15.81
C ILE A 62 -4.69 -16.78 15.07
N GLU A 63 -5.59 -15.80 15.04
CA GLU A 63 -6.82 -15.87 14.26
C GLU A 63 -6.74 -14.86 13.11
N VAL A 64 -6.94 -15.34 11.88
CA VAL A 64 -7.06 -14.48 10.70
C VAL A 64 -8.48 -13.99 10.62
N ASP A 65 -8.67 -12.68 10.57
CA ASP A 65 -9.99 -12.10 10.39
C ASP A 65 -10.52 -12.40 8.97
N SER A 66 -11.52 -13.26 8.86
CA SER A 66 -12.21 -13.57 7.60
C SER A 66 -13.33 -12.57 7.28
N SER A 67 -13.70 -11.69 8.21
CA SER A 67 -14.78 -10.71 8.01
C SER A 67 -14.34 -9.47 7.23
N SER A 68 -13.03 -9.19 7.16
CA SER A 68 -12.47 -8.11 6.33
C SER A 68 -12.02 -8.57 4.95
N ALA A 69 -12.08 -9.88 4.67
CA ALA A 69 -11.69 -10.47 3.40
C ALA A 69 -12.91 -10.57 2.47
N GLY A 70 -13.18 -9.52 1.70
CA GLY A 70 -14.00 -9.66 0.49
C GLY A 70 -15.52 -9.47 0.65
N SER A 71 -15.97 -8.66 1.61
CA SER A 71 -17.23 -7.95 1.38
C SER A 71 -16.90 -6.76 0.50
N GLY A 72 -16.98 -6.95 -0.82
CA GLY A 72 -16.97 -5.83 -1.75
C GLY A 72 -18.04 -4.86 -1.29
N THR A 73 -17.65 -3.60 -1.08
CA THR A 73 -18.51 -2.46 -0.76
C THR A 73 -19.41 -2.10 -1.94
N GLY A 74 -19.96 -3.11 -2.64
CA GLY A 74 -21.07 -2.90 -3.54
C GLY A 74 -22.30 -2.71 -2.68
N GLY A 75 -22.70 -1.47 -2.45
CA GLY A 75 -24.06 -1.19 -2.00
C GLY A 75 -25.02 -2.05 -2.82
N GLY A 76 -25.82 -2.88 -2.15
CA GLY A 76 -26.65 -3.87 -2.83
C GLY A 76 -27.45 -3.21 -3.95
N LYS A 77 -27.41 -3.80 -5.14
CA LYS A 77 -28.09 -3.29 -6.34
C LYS A 77 -29.51 -2.87 -5.99
N SER A 78 -29.93 -1.68 -6.43
CA SER A 78 -31.30 -1.23 -6.20
C SER A 78 -32.27 -2.22 -6.84
N MET A 79 -33.17 -2.77 -6.02
CA MET A 79 -34.28 -3.61 -6.51
C MET A 79 -35.43 -2.76 -7.05
N ARG A 80 -35.34 -1.43 -6.96
CA ARG A 80 -36.34 -0.53 -7.55
C ARG A 80 -36.14 -0.51 -9.07
N PRO A 81 -37.22 -0.45 -9.85
CA PRO A 81 -37.10 -0.16 -11.27
C PRO A 81 -36.60 1.28 -11.44
N ASP A 82 -35.46 1.48 -12.11
CA ASP A 82 -34.84 2.81 -12.27
C ASP A 82 -35.71 3.76 -13.09
N ASN A 83 -36.45 3.22 -14.06
CA ASN A 83 -37.33 3.96 -14.95
C ASN A 83 -38.67 3.24 -15.11
N ALA A 84 -39.76 4.00 -15.28
CA ALA A 84 -41.09 3.48 -15.59
C ALA A 84 -41.23 2.91 -17.01
N PHE A 85 -40.20 3.10 -17.86
CA PHE A 85 -40.13 2.62 -19.23
C PHE A 85 -38.88 1.75 -19.39
N GLY A 86 -39.04 0.57 -20.00
CA GLY A 86 -38.06 -0.53 -20.02
C GLY A 86 -36.84 -0.32 -20.90
N PHE A 87 -36.01 0.67 -20.56
CA PHE A 87 -34.72 0.91 -21.23
C PHE A 87 -33.52 0.24 -20.53
N LYS A 88 -33.75 -0.49 -19.43
CA LYS A 88 -32.70 -1.13 -18.63
C LYS A 88 -31.85 -2.12 -19.45
N ASP A 89 -32.46 -2.72 -20.49
CA ASP A 89 -31.81 -3.61 -21.48
C ASP A 89 -31.91 -3.03 -22.92
N SER A 90 -32.02 -1.71 -23.07
CA SER A 90 -32.14 -1.11 -24.40
C SER A 90 -30.84 -1.23 -25.18
N ILE A 91 -30.96 -1.66 -26.45
CA ILE A 91 -29.88 -1.73 -27.45
C ILE A 91 -29.14 -0.39 -27.62
N LEU A 92 -29.72 0.71 -27.13
CA LEU A 92 -29.16 2.07 -27.15
C LEU A 92 -28.05 2.28 -26.10
N ASN A 93 -28.01 1.46 -25.03
CA ASN A 93 -26.97 1.52 -24.01
C ASN A 93 -25.74 0.68 -24.34
N ASP A 94 -25.88 -0.35 -25.19
CA ASP A 94 -24.77 -1.19 -25.65
C ASP A 94 -23.95 -0.45 -26.71
N ARG A 95 -23.09 0.46 -26.25
CA ARG A 95 -22.11 1.17 -27.08
C ARG A 95 -20.89 0.27 -27.29
N ILE A 96 -21.07 -0.79 -28.08
CA ILE A 96 -19.95 -1.63 -28.49
C ILE A 96 -19.11 -0.82 -29.48
N PRO A 97 -17.84 -0.50 -29.16
CA PRO A 97 -16.99 0.22 -30.09
C PRO A 97 -16.75 -0.63 -31.34
N LEU A 98 -16.67 0.03 -32.50
CA LEU A 98 -16.28 -0.64 -33.73
C LEU A 98 -14.85 -1.17 -33.60
N THR A 99 -14.61 -2.37 -34.13
CA THR A 99 -13.27 -2.94 -34.19
C THR A 99 -12.39 -2.07 -35.07
N TYR A 100 -11.13 -1.89 -34.67
CA TYR A 100 -10.14 -1.23 -35.49
C TYR A 100 -9.96 -1.95 -36.83
N GLU A 101 -9.68 -1.16 -37.88
CA GLU A 101 -9.32 -1.70 -39.17
C GLU A 101 -7.95 -2.39 -39.10
N PHE A 102 -7.79 -3.45 -39.89
CA PHE A 102 -6.49 -4.09 -40.05
C PHE A 102 -5.58 -3.18 -40.86
N LEU A 103 -4.61 -2.56 -40.19
CA LEU A 103 -3.60 -1.74 -40.85
C LEU A 103 -2.52 -2.63 -41.48
N ARG A 104 -2.21 -2.39 -42.75
CA ARG A 104 -1.09 -3.05 -43.43
C ARG A 104 0.24 -2.39 -43.07
N LEU A 105 1.32 -3.15 -43.17
CA LEU A 105 2.65 -2.66 -42.79
C LEU A 105 3.14 -1.50 -43.68
N ASP A 106 2.73 -1.46 -44.94
CA ASP A 106 3.05 -0.41 -45.92
C ASP A 106 2.29 0.91 -45.68
N ASP A 107 1.18 0.86 -44.96
CA ASP A 107 0.37 2.04 -44.63
C ASP A 107 0.73 2.64 -43.27
N ALA A 108 1.41 1.88 -42.41
CA ALA A 108 1.96 2.34 -41.14
C ALA A 108 3.25 3.18 -41.34
N LEU A 109 3.09 4.47 -41.66
CA LEU A 109 4.23 5.39 -41.84
C LEU A 109 5.00 5.63 -40.53
N TYR A 110 4.29 5.59 -39.41
CA TYR A 110 4.86 5.76 -38.07
C TYR A 110 4.16 4.81 -37.10
N ALA A 111 4.94 4.16 -36.23
CA ALA A 111 4.42 3.35 -35.14
C ALA A 111 5.37 3.45 -33.94
N GLU A 112 4.86 3.86 -32.79
CA GLU A 112 5.64 3.95 -31.55
C GLU A 112 4.83 3.47 -30.35
N LYS A 113 5.47 2.67 -29.48
CA LYS A 113 4.89 2.24 -28.20
C LYS A 113 5.34 3.18 -27.10
N VAL A 114 4.39 3.92 -26.52
CA VAL A 114 4.64 4.96 -25.54
C VAL A 114 3.97 4.62 -24.21
N TRP A 115 4.65 4.94 -23.11
CA TRP A 115 4.05 4.92 -21.78
C TRP A 115 3.57 6.31 -21.41
N ARG A 116 2.26 6.45 -21.21
CA ARG A 116 1.66 7.70 -20.72
C ARG A 116 1.34 7.57 -19.24
N GLU A 117 1.80 8.54 -18.46
CA GLU A 117 1.41 8.68 -17.05
C GLU A 117 0.22 9.62 -16.94
N LEU A 118 -0.84 9.15 -16.29
CA LEU A 118 -2.09 9.87 -16.05
C LEU A 118 -2.18 10.20 -14.55
N ASP A 119 -2.06 11.47 -14.17
CA ASP A 119 -2.26 11.91 -12.79
C ASP A 119 -3.74 12.16 -12.52
N LEU A 120 -4.31 11.39 -11.61
CA LEU A 120 -5.74 11.42 -11.29
C LEU A 120 -6.18 12.68 -10.55
N ARG A 121 -5.22 13.47 -10.04
CA ARG A 121 -5.51 14.73 -9.35
C ARG A 121 -5.80 15.87 -10.33
N GLU A 122 -5.38 15.73 -11.58
CA GLU A 122 -5.64 16.73 -12.61
C GLU A 122 -7.12 16.81 -12.94
N LYS A 123 -7.63 18.03 -13.15
CA LYS A 123 -9.06 18.27 -13.41
C LYS A 123 -9.61 17.46 -14.58
N MET A 124 -8.80 17.28 -15.63
CA MET A 124 -9.18 16.52 -16.82
C MET A 124 -9.37 15.02 -16.55
N ASN A 125 -8.73 14.50 -15.49
CA ASN A 125 -8.70 13.07 -15.17
C ASN A 125 -9.61 12.71 -13.98
N GLN A 126 -10.31 13.69 -13.40
CA GLN A 126 -11.19 13.49 -12.23
C GLN A 126 -12.34 12.51 -12.49
N THR A 127 -12.72 12.30 -13.76
CA THR A 127 -13.73 11.30 -14.15
C THR A 127 -13.33 9.90 -13.70
N PHE A 128 -12.03 9.57 -13.68
CA PHE A 128 -11.55 8.24 -13.28
C PHE A 128 -11.60 8.00 -11.76
N THR A 129 -11.75 9.06 -10.96
CA THR A 129 -11.82 9.01 -9.49
C THR A 129 -13.23 9.24 -8.94
N TYR A 130 -14.25 9.18 -9.80
CA TYR A 130 -15.63 9.42 -9.41
C TYR A 130 -16.07 8.45 -8.29
N LYS A 131 -16.39 9.00 -7.11
CA LYS A 131 -16.74 8.25 -5.89
C LYS A 131 -18.24 7.86 -5.83
N GLY A 132 -18.87 7.65 -6.97
CA GLY A 132 -20.25 7.19 -7.02
C GLY A 132 -20.34 5.69 -6.77
N THR A 133 -21.35 5.26 -6.03
CA THR A 133 -21.76 3.86 -5.97
C THR A 133 -23.09 3.74 -6.71
N GLU A 134 -23.10 3.03 -7.82
CA GLU A 134 -24.30 2.77 -8.62
C GLU A 134 -24.69 1.29 -8.53
N ASP A 135 -25.73 0.89 -9.26
CA ASP A 135 -26.21 -0.49 -9.36
C ASP A 135 -25.14 -1.51 -9.74
N ASN A 136 -24.07 -1.06 -10.43
CA ASN A 136 -22.97 -1.92 -10.87
C ASN A 136 -21.79 -1.98 -9.85
N GLY A 137 -21.86 -1.21 -8.75
CA GLY A 137 -20.84 -1.10 -7.71
C GLY A 137 -20.15 0.26 -7.68
N ASP A 138 -18.92 0.27 -7.19
CA ASP A 138 -18.08 1.48 -7.12
C ASP A 138 -17.65 1.93 -8.53
N GLN A 139 -17.93 3.19 -8.86
CA GLN A 139 -17.63 3.79 -10.18
C GLN A 139 -16.18 4.27 -10.35
N GLN A 140 -15.34 4.13 -9.32
CA GLN A 140 -13.94 4.47 -9.46
C GLN A 140 -13.29 3.52 -10.47
N PHE A 141 -12.51 4.07 -11.40
CA PHE A 141 -11.99 3.31 -12.53
C PHE A 141 -11.19 2.08 -12.11
N ILE A 142 -10.39 2.19 -11.04
CA ILE A 142 -9.62 1.05 -10.52
C ILE A 142 -10.51 -0.05 -9.93
N SER A 143 -11.61 0.32 -9.26
CA SER A 143 -12.57 -0.64 -8.71
C SER A 143 -13.26 -1.41 -9.84
N ILE A 144 -13.60 -0.71 -10.93
CA ILE A 144 -14.15 -1.32 -12.15
C ILE A 144 -13.15 -2.30 -12.77
N LEU A 145 -11.87 -1.93 -12.89
CA LEU A 145 -10.83 -2.82 -13.42
C LEU A 145 -10.64 -4.06 -12.54
N LEU A 146 -10.58 -3.89 -11.22
CA LEU A 146 -10.43 -5.01 -10.28
C LEU A 146 -11.62 -5.95 -10.36
N LYS A 147 -12.84 -5.40 -10.44
CA LYS A 147 -14.07 -6.17 -10.66
C LYS A 147 -14.02 -6.94 -11.98
N ALA A 148 -13.58 -6.31 -13.07
CA ALA A 148 -13.46 -6.97 -14.37
C ALA A 148 -12.44 -8.13 -14.35
N VAL A 149 -11.37 -8.02 -13.57
CA VAL A 149 -10.43 -9.11 -13.33
C VAL A 149 -11.07 -10.22 -12.49
N GLN A 150 -11.79 -9.88 -11.43
CA GLN A 150 -12.51 -10.84 -10.57
C GLN A 150 -13.62 -11.60 -11.33
N ASP A 151 -14.34 -10.90 -12.21
CA ASP A 151 -15.36 -11.47 -13.10
C ASP A 151 -14.75 -12.31 -14.24
N GLY A 152 -13.42 -12.31 -14.39
CA GLY A 152 -12.70 -13.04 -15.44
C GLY A 152 -12.80 -12.42 -16.85
N LYS A 153 -13.29 -11.19 -16.97
CA LYS A 153 -13.39 -10.46 -18.25
C LYS A 153 -12.03 -9.95 -18.75
N VAL A 154 -11.14 -9.64 -17.81
CA VAL A 154 -9.78 -9.12 -18.08
C VAL A 154 -8.77 -9.99 -17.36
N THR A 155 -7.68 -10.35 -18.03
CA THR A 155 -6.56 -11.08 -17.41
C THR A 155 -5.53 -10.10 -16.88
N ALA A 156 -5.14 -10.23 -15.61
CA ALA A 156 -4.06 -9.46 -15.02
C ALA A 156 -2.71 -10.15 -15.27
N PHE A 157 -1.66 -9.36 -15.46
CA PHE A 157 -0.30 -9.86 -15.74
C PHE A 157 0.72 -9.27 -14.75
N GLU A 158 1.79 -10.01 -14.54
CA GLU A 158 2.92 -9.56 -13.71
C GLU A 158 3.88 -8.64 -14.46
N ASP A 159 4.05 -8.88 -15.76
CA ASP A 159 5.06 -8.27 -16.61
C ASP A 159 4.47 -7.27 -17.62
N GLU A 160 5.30 -6.30 -18.03
CA GLU A 160 4.90 -5.29 -19.03
C GLU A 160 4.70 -5.85 -20.45
N ARG A 161 5.15 -7.09 -20.70
CA ARG A 161 4.96 -7.79 -21.97
C ARG A 161 3.73 -8.69 -21.96
N PHE A 162 2.98 -8.74 -20.86
CA PHE A 162 1.74 -9.50 -20.71
C PHE A 162 1.93 -10.99 -21.01
N THR A 163 3.01 -11.59 -20.52
CA THR A 163 3.34 -12.99 -20.74
C THR A 163 3.00 -13.88 -19.55
N THR A 164 3.09 -13.36 -18.32
CA THR A 164 2.85 -14.13 -17.10
C THR A 164 1.53 -13.71 -16.46
N PRO A 165 0.45 -14.50 -16.61
CA PRO A 165 -0.84 -14.19 -15.99
C PRO A 165 -0.77 -14.37 -14.48
N LEU A 166 -1.43 -13.47 -13.75
CA LEU A 166 -1.57 -13.53 -12.30
C LEU A 166 -2.85 -14.27 -11.90
N SER A 167 -2.78 -15.02 -10.80
CA SER A 167 -3.97 -15.60 -10.18
C SER A 167 -4.78 -14.54 -9.41
N LEU A 168 -6.08 -14.78 -9.22
CA LEU A 168 -6.97 -13.87 -8.48
C LEU A 168 -6.48 -13.60 -7.05
N ASP A 169 -5.92 -14.61 -6.39
CA ASP A 169 -5.37 -14.48 -5.04
C ASP A 169 -4.14 -13.57 -5.00
N GLU A 170 -3.29 -13.64 -6.02
CA GLU A 170 -2.11 -12.76 -6.14
C GLU A 170 -2.52 -11.33 -6.47
N VAL A 171 -3.53 -11.16 -7.34
CA VAL A 171 -4.10 -9.84 -7.63
C VAL A 171 -4.64 -9.19 -6.36
N ASN A 172 -5.43 -9.92 -5.57
CA ASN A 172 -5.98 -9.43 -4.31
C ASN A 172 -4.87 -9.09 -3.29
N LYS A 173 -3.83 -9.93 -3.18
CA LYS A 173 -2.66 -9.65 -2.32
C LYS A 173 -1.93 -8.37 -2.74
N ARG A 174 -1.75 -8.14 -4.04
CA ARG A 174 -1.10 -6.93 -4.57
C ARG A 174 -1.99 -5.69 -4.39
N ALA A 175 -3.30 -5.82 -4.61
CA ALA A 175 -4.26 -4.73 -4.45
C ALA A 175 -4.37 -4.26 -3.00
N SER A 176 -4.41 -5.17 -2.02
CA SER A 176 -4.52 -4.85 -0.59
C SER A 176 -3.34 -4.04 -0.01
N GLY A 177 -2.30 -3.75 -0.78
CA GLY A 177 -1.31 -2.72 -0.42
C GLY A 177 -0.37 -3.10 0.73
N GLY A 178 -0.05 -4.39 0.88
CA GLY A 178 1.04 -4.89 1.72
C GLY A 178 0.68 -6.01 2.69
N SER A 179 1.61 -6.28 3.62
CA SER A 179 1.50 -7.29 4.67
C SER A 179 0.30 -7.02 5.59
N ASN A 180 -0.33 -8.09 6.07
CA ASN A 180 -1.41 -8.00 7.04
C ASN A 180 -0.92 -7.37 8.35
N ASP A 181 -1.76 -6.55 8.98
CA ASP A 181 -1.47 -5.96 10.29
C ASP A 181 -1.94 -6.89 11.42
N THR A 182 -1.30 -6.83 12.58
CA THR A 182 -1.66 -7.68 13.74
C THR A 182 -2.05 -6.83 14.93
N ILE A 183 -3.29 -7.00 15.39
CA ILE A 183 -3.84 -6.30 16.54
C ILE A 183 -3.92 -7.28 17.73
N PRO A 184 -3.28 -6.98 18.87
CA PRO A 184 -3.43 -7.77 20.09
C PRO A 184 -4.81 -7.53 20.71
N ILE A 185 -5.55 -8.61 20.99
CA ILE A 185 -6.82 -8.60 21.72
C ILE A 185 -6.53 -8.96 23.18
N THR A 186 -6.86 -8.05 24.09
CA THR A 186 -6.74 -8.23 25.54
C THR A 186 -7.97 -8.93 26.13
N ASP A 187 -7.80 -9.57 27.28
CA ASP A 187 -8.93 -10.13 28.04
C ASP A 187 -9.87 -8.99 28.48
N ILE A 188 -11.18 -9.26 28.48
CA ILE A 188 -12.20 -8.35 28.99
C ILE A 188 -12.10 -8.20 30.52
N ASN A 189 -11.61 -9.21 31.22
CA ASN A 189 -11.52 -9.22 32.68
C ASN A 189 -10.17 -8.69 33.20
N ASP A 190 -9.13 -8.66 32.37
CA ASP A 190 -7.78 -8.21 32.73
C ASP A 190 -7.08 -7.58 31.52
N MET A 191 -7.13 -6.24 31.45
CA MET A 191 -6.55 -5.47 30.34
C MET A 191 -5.03 -5.60 30.21
N SER A 192 -4.32 -6.12 31.22
CA SER A 192 -2.87 -6.32 31.16
C SER A 192 -2.46 -7.61 30.44
N LYS A 193 -3.40 -8.51 30.14
CA LYS A 193 -3.12 -9.80 29.50
C LYS A 193 -3.62 -9.81 28.07
N VAL A 194 -2.71 -10.09 27.14
CA VAL A 194 -3.05 -10.32 25.72
C VAL A 194 -3.42 -11.78 25.55
N VAL A 195 -4.66 -12.04 25.12
CA VAL A 195 -5.23 -13.39 25.01
C VAL A 195 -5.11 -13.94 23.59
N LYS A 196 -5.14 -13.07 22.59
CA LYS A 196 -5.13 -13.46 21.18
C LYS A 196 -4.48 -12.39 20.31
N LEU A 197 -3.79 -12.82 19.25
CA LEU A 197 -3.35 -11.95 18.17
C LEU A 197 -4.33 -12.11 16.99
N LYS A 198 -5.00 -11.03 16.62
CA LYS A 198 -5.86 -11.00 15.43
C LYS A 198 -5.09 -10.39 14.26
N VAL A 199 -4.95 -11.15 13.18
CA VAL A 199 -4.36 -10.65 11.93
C VAL A 199 -5.47 -10.04 11.08
N VAL A 200 -5.40 -8.73 10.90
CA VAL A 200 -6.35 -7.95 10.09
C VAL A 200 -5.75 -7.75 8.70
N LYS A 201 -6.47 -8.21 7.68
CA LYS A 201 -6.09 -7.93 6.29
C LYS A 201 -6.33 -6.44 6.00
N LYS A 202 -5.34 -5.78 5.42
CA LYS A 202 -5.49 -4.41 4.93
C LYS A 202 -6.51 -4.41 3.79
N ALA A 203 -7.56 -3.62 3.95
CA ALA A 203 -8.56 -3.44 2.91
C ALA A 203 -7.97 -2.60 1.77
N PHE A 204 -8.36 -2.94 0.53
CA PHE A 204 -8.04 -2.13 -0.62
C PHE A 204 -8.77 -0.79 -0.53
N ASN A 205 -8.03 0.31 -0.57
CA ASN A 205 -8.58 1.65 -0.71
C ASN A 205 -8.30 2.18 -2.12
N PRO A 206 -9.31 2.30 -3.00
CA PRO A 206 -9.12 2.83 -4.34
C PRO A 206 -8.54 4.26 -4.37
N GLU A 207 -8.80 5.06 -3.32
CA GLU A 207 -8.38 6.46 -3.25
C GLU A 207 -6.87 6.64 -3.06
N ASP A 208 -6.17 5.60 -2.62
CA ASP A 208 -4.73 5.65 -2.42
C ASP A 208 -3.96 5.73 -3.75
N ILE A 209 -4.62 5.37 -4.86
CA ILE A 209 -4.05 5.39 -6.20
C ILE A 209 -4.18 6.78 -6.80
N LYS A 210 -3.03 7.39 -7.09
CA LYS A 210 -2.94 8.78 -7.57
C LYS A 210 -2.58 8.87 -9.05
N LYS A 211 -1.97 7.83 -9.60
CA LYS A 211 -1.42 7.83 -10.95
C LYS A 211 -1.67 6.48 -11.61
N LEU A 212 -2.01 6.52 -12.89
CA LEU A 212 -2.13 5.34 -13.75
C LEU A 212 -1.10 5.45 -14.87
N ARG A 213 -0.59 4.32 -15.34
CA ARG A 213 0.26 4.26 -16.53
C ARG A 213 -0.47 3.47 -17.59
N ILE A 214 -0.54 4.05 -18.78
CA ILE A 214 -1.22 3.47 -19.94
C ILE A 214 -0.13 3.22 -20.98
N LYS A 215 -0.09 1.98 -21.48
CA LYS A 215 0.76 1.61 -22.60
C LYS A 215 -0.04 1.82 -23.87
N GLU A 216 0.38 2.76 -24.69
CA GLU A 216 -0.28 3.15 -25.93
C GLU A 216 0.61 2.77 -27.11
N GLU A 217 0.00 2.49 -28.25
CA GLU A 217 0.70 2.34 -29.52
C GLU A 217 0.15 3.40 -30.46
N TRP A 218 0.98 4.39 -30.79
CA TRP A 218 0.61 5.49 -31.66
C TRP A 218 0.98 5.12 -33.08
N ILE A 219 -0.01 5.15 -33.97
CA ILE A 219 0.18 4.74 -35.36
C ILE A 219 -0.29 5.87 -36.27
N PHE A 220 0.51 6.23 -37.26
CA PHE A 220 0.07 7.15 -38.33
C PHE A 220 -0.22 6.35 -39.59
N ASP A 221 -1.49 6.31 -39.97
CA ASP A 221 -1.96 5.65 -41.18
C ASP A 221 -1.88 6.60 -42.39
N ARG A 222 -1.20 6.14 -43.43
CA ARG A 222 -1.05 6.82 -44.71
C ARG A 222 -2.37 6.97 -45.48
N GLU A 223 -3.23 5.95 -45.46
CA GLU A 223 -4.44 5.94 -46.27
C GLU A 223 -5.47 6.92 -45.74
N THR A 224 -5.74 6.87 -44.42
CA THR A 224 -6.69 7.79 -43.79
C THR A 224 -6.07 9.13 -43.38
N SER A 225 -4.73 9.24 -43.39
CA SER A 225 -4.00 10.43 -42.91
C SER A 225 -4.37 10.80 -41.46
N ARG A 226 -4.61 9.79 -40.62
CA ARG A 226 -5.02 9.95 -39.22
C ARG A 226 -4.01 9.29 -38.29
N MET A 227 -3.87 9.89 -37.12
CA MET A 227 -3.19 9.27 -35.99
C MET A 227 -4.21 8.41 -35.24
N MET A 228 -3.85 7.15 -35.01
CA MET A 228 -4.61 6.17 -34.24
C MET A 228 -3.84 5.81 -32.97
#